data_AF-A0A392MNV5-F1
#
_entry.id   AF-A0A392MNV5-F1
#
_cell.length_a   1.000
_cell.length_b   1.000
_cell.length_c   1.000
_cell.angle_alpha   90.00
_cell.angle_beta   90.00
_cell.angle_gamma   90.00
#
_symmetry.space_group_name_H-M   'P 1'
#
loop_
_entity.id
_entity.type
_entity.pdbx_description
1 polymer ?
#
loop_
_entity_poly.entity_id
_entity_poly.type
_entity_poly.pdbx_seq_one_letter_code
_entity_poly.pdbx_strand_id
1 'polypeptide(L)' 'MLVDDQNKKCLFYGSTLQKLFRENPPCTTIEAAQRVGEALVKACVDLNINEISSYDRNGFGRGERLNAFEIAISNFGFLP' A
#
# COMPACT_ATOMS: atom_id res chain seq x y z
N MET A 1 1.42 -0.73 -4.95
CA MET A 1 2.30 -1.85 -5.40
C MET A 1 3.70 -1.55 -4.91
N LEU A 2 4.50 -2.58 -4.65
CA LEU A 2 5.94 -2.44 -4.38
C LEU A 2 6.69 -3.11 -5.52
N VAL A 3 7.56 -2.36 -6.20
CA VAL A 3 8.25 -2.79 -7.41
C VAL A 3 9.74 -2.55 -7.23
N ASP A 4 10.53 -3.54 -7.62
CA ASP A 4 11.97 -3.41 -7.83
C ASP A 4 12.21 -3.20 -9.32
N ASP A 5 12.46 -1.95 -9.69
CA ASP A 5 12.66 -1.55 -11.09
C ASP A 5 13.97 -2.09 -11.68
N GLN A 6 15.00 -2.28 -10.85
CA GLN A 6 16.31 -2.77 -11.30
C GLN A 6 16.20 -4.24 -11.71
N ASN A 7 15.55 -5.05 -10.87
CA ASN A 7 15.34 -6.47 -11.13
C ASN A 7 14.04 -6.76 -11.92
N LYS A 8 13.28 -5.71 -12.28
CA LYS A 8 11.99 -5.78 -12.99
C LYS A 8 10.99 -6.73 -12.32
N LYS A 9 10.95 -6.70 -10.99
CA LYS A 9 10.13 -7.62 -10.19
C LYS A 9 9.10 -6.88 -9.37
N CYS A 10 7.86 -7.34 -9.41
CA CYS A 10 6.85 -6.93 -8.44
C CYS A 10 7.09 -7.68 -7.13
N LEU A 11 7.47 -6.97 -6.07
CA LEU A 11 7.69 -7.53 -4.74
C LEU A 11 6.37 -7.71 -3.97
N PHE A 12 5.43 -6.78 -4.16
CA PHE A 12 4.11 -6.86 -3.54
C PHE A 12 3.02 -6.22 -4.41
N TYR A 13 1.89 -6.92 -4.52
CA TYR A 13 0.67 -6.43 -5.14
C TYR A 13 -0.51 -6.60 -4.19
N GLY A 14 -1.14 -5.48 -3.82
CA GLY A 14 -2.35 -5.45 -3.01
C GLY A 14 -3.43 -4.63 -3.71
N SER A 15 -4.67 -5.09 -3.62
CA SER A 15 -5.83 -4.47 -4.25
C SER A 15 -7.05 -4.57 -3.35
N THR A 16 -7.84 -3.50 -3.27
CA THR A 16 -9.11 -3.49 -2.54
C THR A 16 -10.14 -4.46 -3.12
N LEU A 17 -9.89 -5.11 -4.26
CA LEU A 17 -10.73 -6.17 -4.83
C LEU A 17 -10.43 -7.56 -4.23
N GLN A 18 -9.26 -7.76 -3.61
CA GLN A 18 -8.91 -9.04 -3.03
C GLN A 18 -9.70 -9.27 -1.73
N LYS A 19 -10.25 -10.48 -1.55
CA LYS A 19 -11.10 -10.85 -0.41
C LYS A 19 -10.43 -10.58 0.93
N LEU A 20 -9.13 -10.86 1.03
CA LEU A 20 -8.29 -10.62 2.22
C LEU A 20 -8.44 -9.21 2.80
N PHE A 21 -8.63 -8.19 1.94
CA PHE A 21 -8.75 -6.80 2.40
C PHE A 21 -10.18 -6.37 2.69
N ARG A 22 -11.17 -7.05 2.09
CA ARG A 22 -12.61 -6.74 2.24
C ARG A 22 -13.34 -7.61 3.26
N GLU A 23 -12.69 -8.64 3.78
CA GLU A 23 -13.36 -9.70 4.54
C GLU A 23 -13.90 -9.26 5.91
N ASN A 24 -14.80 -10.13 6.39
CA ASN A 24 -15.89 -9.95 7.35
C ASN A 24 -15.48 -9.27 8.69
N PRO A 25 -16.20 -8.22 9.14
CA PRO A 25 -17.37 -7.62 8.51
C PRO A 25 -17.02 -6.88 7.20
N PRO A 26 -17.99 -6.71 6.28
CA PRO A 26 -17.78 -5.97 5.05
C PRO A 26 -17.26 -4.58 5.39
N CYS A 27 -16.11 -4.20 4.83
CA CYS A 27 -15.52 -2.90 5.07
C CYS A 27 -15.76 -1.94 3.90
N THR A 28 -15.68 -0.66 4.19
CA THR A 28 -15.70 0.42 3.20
C THR A 28 -14.47 0.36 2.31
N THR A 29 -14.54 1.00 1.14
CA THR A 29 -13.38 1.10 0.24
C THR A 29 -12.19 1.84 0.89
N ILE A 30 -12.47 2.74 1.84
CA ILE A 30 -11.46 3.49 2.60
C ILE A 30 -10.72 2.55 3.56
N GLU A 31 -11.45 1.77 4.36
CA GLU A 31 -10.87 0.77 5.26
C GLU A 31 -10.08 -0.30 4.49
N ALA A 32 -10.62 -0.77 3.37
CA ALA A 32 -9.90 -1.70 2.50
C ALA A 32 -8.59 -1.08 1.97
N ALA A 33 -8.59 0.21 1.62
CA ALA A 33 -7.39 0.90 1.15
C ALA A 33 -6.33 1.05 2.24
N GLN A 34 -6.74 1.35 3.47
CA GLN A 34 -5.84 1.37 4.62
C GLN A 34 -5.21 -0.02 4.85
N ARG A 35 -6.01 -1.09 4.88
CA ARG A 35 -5.51 -2.47 5.04
C ARG A 35 -4.53 -2.88 3.92
N VAL A 36 -4.75 -2.40 2.70
CA VAL A 36 -3.80 -2.61 1.58
C VAL A 36 -2.47 -1.90 1.85
N GLY A 37 -2.50 -0.68 2.41
CA GLY A 37 -1.30 0.04 2.84
C GLY A 37 -0.55 -0.69 3.95
N GLU A 38 -1.27 -1.17 4.97
CA GLU A 38 -0.70 -1.96 6.08
C GLU A 38 -0.05 -3.26 5.59
N ALA A 39 -0.68 -3.96 4.65
CA ALA A 39 -0.09 -5.17 4.07
C ALA A 39 1.12 -4.88 3.19
N LEU A 40 1.17 -3.72 2.52
CA LEU A 40 2.37 -3.29 1.80
C LEU A 40 3.51 -3.04 2.79
N VAL A 41 3.24 -2.34 3.89
CA VAL A 41 4.22 -2.13 4.97
C VAL A 41 4.70 -3.47 5.53
N LYS A 42 3.78 -4.40 5.80
CA LYS A 42 4.13 -5.74 6.27
C LYS A 42 5.06 -6.45 5.27
N ALA A 43 4.77 -6.38 3.97
CA ALA A 43 5.63 -6.96 2.95
C ALA A 43 7.02 -6.30 2.93
N CYS A 44 7.12 -4.99 3.14
CA CYS A 44 8.41 -4.31 3.28
C CYS A 44 9.18 -4.82 4.50
N VAL A 45 8.53 -4.96 5.66
CA VAL A 45 9.14 -5.51 6.89
C VAL A 45 9.62 -6.94 6.66
N ASP A 46 8.79 -7.79 6.09
CA ASP A 46 9.12 -9.21 5.81
C ASP A 46 10.30 -9.33 4.82
N LEU A 47 10.47 -8.36 3.92
CA LEU A 47 11.57 -8.28 2.94
C LEU A 47 12.77 -7.44 3.43
N ASN A 48 12.73 -6.92 4.66
CA ASN A 48 13.74 -6.04 5.24
C ASN A 48 14.01 -4.76 4.40
N ILE A 49 12.95 -4.16 3.87
CA ILE A 49 12.96 -2.91 3.09
C ILE A 49 12.55 -1.76 4.02
N ASN A 50 13.53 -0.90 4.33
CA ASN A 50 13.34 0.23 5.25
C ASN A 50 13.23 1.59 4.54
N GLU A 51 13.48 1.62 3.22
CA GLU A 51 13.38 2.82 2.40
C GLU A 51 12.77 2.48 1.03
N ILE A 52 12.10 3.47 0.45
CA ILE A 52 11.66 3.45 -0.96
C ILE A 52 12.30 4.63 -1.67
N SER A 53 12.76 4.44 -2.90
CA SER A 53 13.40 5.50 -3.68
C SER A 53 12.40 6.51 -4.25
N SER A 54 11.16 6.09 -4.47
CA SER A 54 10.11 6.89 -5.07
C SER A 54 8.73 6.40 -4.65
N TYR A 55 7.77 7.33 -4.60
CA TYR A 55 6.36 7.05 -4.46
C TYR A 55 5.59 7.56 -5.68
N ASP A 56 5.06 6.62 -6.48
CA ASP A 56 4.27 6.94 -7.66
C ASP A 56 2.77 6.85 -7.36
N ARG A 57 2.06 7.95 -7.61
CA ARG A 57 0.59 8.04 -7.52
C ARG A 57 -0.11 7.60 -8.80
N ASN A 58 0.61 7.24 -9.85
CA ASN A 58 0.08 6.82 -11.15
C ASN A 58 -0.93 7.84 -11.72
N GLY A 59 -0.64 9.14 -11.54
CA GLY A 59 -1.50 10.24 -12.00
C GLY A 59 -2.81 10.45 -11.21
N PHE A 60 -3.05 9.70 -10.12
CA PHE A 60 -4.23 9.92 -9.29
C PHE A 60 -4.11 11.20 -8.44
N GLY A 61 -5.17 12.00 -8.42
CA GLY A 61 -5.31 13.11 -7.48
C GLY A 61 -5.50 12.64 -6.03
N ARG A 62 -5.23 13.52 -5.06
CA ARG A 62 -5.49 13.25 -3.64
C ARG A 62 -7.00 13.11 -3.41
N GLY A 63 -7.40 12.01 -2.78
CA GLY A 63 -8.79 11.71 -2.44
C GLY A 63 -8.83 10.70 -1.29
N GLU A 64 -10.00 10.50 -0.68
CA GLU A 64 -10.15 9.75 0.58
C GLU A 64 -9.52 8.36 0.54
N ARG A 65 -9.68 7.63 -0.58
CA ARG A 65 -9.08 6.31 -0.78
C ARG A 65 -7.55 6.34 -0.82
N LEU A 66 -6.97 7.32 -1.52
CA LEU A 66 -5.52 7.46 -1.62
C LEU A 66 -4.95 7.91 -0.29
N ASN A 67 -5.61 8.85 0.39
CA ASN A 67 -5.20 9.31 1.72
C ASN A 67 -5.23 8.16 2.74
N ALA A 68 -6.26 7.31 2.75
CA ALA A 68 -6.33 6.17 3.66
C ALA A 68 -5.19 5.18 3.44
N PHE A 69 -4.82 4.94 2.18
CA PHE A 69 -3.63 4.15 1.84
C PHE A 69 -2.33 4.86 2.25
N GLU A 70 -2.20 6.16 1.97
CA GLU A 70 -1.03 6.98 2.30
C GLU A 70 -0.79 7.06 3.81
N ILE A 71 -1.83 7.13 4.65
CA ILE A 71 -1.69 7.16 6.11
C ILE A 71 -0.91 5.94 6.62
N ALA A 72 -1.25 4.74 6.14
CA ALA A 72 -0.59 3.51 6.58
C ALA A 72 0.92 3.50 6.26
N ILE A 73 1.29 3.94 5.06
CA ILE A 73 2.70 4.00 4.64
C ILE A 73 3.45 5.20 5.24
N SER A 74 2.76 6.31 5.54
CA SER A 74 3.33 7.47 6.22
C SER A 74 3.66 7.13 7.68
N ASN A 75 2.79 6.40 8.36
CA ASN A 75 3.05 5.92 9.73
C ASN A 75 4.28 5.01 9.83
N PHE A 76 4.64 4.33 8.73
CA PHE A 76 5.87 3.53 8.65
C PHE A 76 7.12 4.37 8.32
N GLY A 77 6.94 5.62 7.89
CA GLY A 77 8.04 6.53 7.56
C GLY A 77 8.42 6.59 6.08
N PHE A 78 7.63 5.98 5.18
CA PHE A 78 7.90 6.06 3.73
C PHE A 78 7.46 7.39 3.11
N LEU A 79 6.54 8.10 3.76
CA LEU A 79 6.07 9.42 3.34
C LEU A 79 6.16 10.39 4.52
N PRO A 80 6.41 11.69 4.26
CA PRO A 80 6.42 12.74 5.28
C PRO A 80 5.02 13.09 5.80
#